data_AF-A0A655HUM5-F1
#
_entry.id   AF-A0A655HUM5-F1
#
_cell.length_a   1.000
_cell.length_b   1.000
_cell.length_c   1.000
_cell.angle_alpha   90.00
_cell.angle_beta   90.00
_cell.angle_gamma   90.00
#
_symmetry.space_group_name_H-M   'P 1'
#
loop_
_entity.id
_entity.type
_entity.pdbx_description
1 polymer ?
#
loop_
_entity_poly.entity_id
_entity_poly.type
_entity_poly.pdbx_seq_one_letter_code
_entity_poly.pdbx_strand_id
1 'polypeptide(L)'
;MQSMSFDPAVADIGSQVVNHAFQGLQAGAVAWVSLSSLLPAGAEEVSAWAVTAFTTAATGLLALNQAAQEELRKAGEVFTAIARMYSDADVRAAACLLEAIPRPGQTLARE
;
A
#
# COMPACT_ATOMS: atom_id res chain seq x y z
N MET A 1 31.23 3.46 8.01
CA MET A 1 29.78 3.18 7.94
C MET A 1 29.17 4.20 6.99
N GLN A 2 28.40 3.77 5.97
CA GLN A 2 27.65 4.72 5.14
C GLN A 2 26.49 5.29 5.97
N SER A 3 26.21 6.59 5.81
CA SER A 3 25.05 7.23 6.42
C SER A 3 23.79 6.59 5.83
N MET A 4 23.06 5.80 6.63
CA MET A 4 21.72 5.34 6.26
C MET A 4 20.76 6.49 6.55
N SER A 5 20.42 7.27 5.52
CA SER A 5 19.33 8.25 5.57
C SER A 5 18.12 7.61 4.91
N PHE A 6 16.98 7.59 5.60
CA PHE A 6 15.68 7.26 4.98
C PHE A 6 14.97 8.56 4.59
N ASP A 7 14.20 8.53 3.50
CA ASP A 7 13.34 9.66 3.13
C ASP A 7 11.98 9.51 3.85
N PRO A 8 11.57 10.45 4.70
CA PRO A 8 10.25 10.41 5.35
C PRO A 8 9.08 10.33 4.36
N ALA A 9 9.26 10.76 3.11
CA ALA A 9 8.25 10.63 2.05
C ALA A 9 7.85 9.17 1.77
N VAL A 10 8.67 8.18 2.15
CA VAL A 10 8.33 6.75 2.01
C VAL A 10 7.09 6.37 2.84
N ALA A 11 6.88 6.99 4.00
CA ALA A 11 5.66 6.77 4.79
C ALA A 11 4.42 7.29 4.05
N ASP A 12 4.53 8.46 3.41
CA ASP A 12 3.44 9.05 2.62
C ASP A 12 3.12 8.19 1.40
N ILE A 13 4.14 7.66 0.72
CA ILE A 13 3.97 6.71 -0.39
C ILE A 13 3.23 5.46 0.10
N GLY A 14 3.60 4.90 1.25
CA GLY A 14 2.91 3.75 1.85
C GLY A 14 1.41 4.01 2.04
N SER A 15 1.05 5.17 2.62
CA SER A 15 -0.33 5.60 2.79
C SER A 15 -1.07 5.77 1.45
N GLN A 16 -0.42 6.40 0.47
CA GLN A 16 -0.99 6.59 -0.87
C GLN A 16 -1.28 5.26 -1.56
N VAL A 17 -0.37 4.30 -1.47
CA VAL A 17 -0.54 2.95 -2.07
C VAL A 17 -1.74 2.24 -1.45
N VAL A 18 -1.89 2.28 -0.12
CA VAL A 18 -3.06 1.70 0.57
C VAL A 18 -4.35 2.40 0.12
N ASN A 19 -4.35 3.73 0.03
CA ASN A 19 -5.52 4.48 -0.42
C ASN A 19 -5.91 4.15 -1.87
N HIS A 20 -4.93 4.07 -2.78
CA HIS A 20 -5.18 3.65 -4.16
C HIS A 20 -5.70 2.22 -4.23
N ALA A 21 -5.21 1.31 -3.37
CA ALA A 21 -5.75 -0.04 -3.28
C ALA A 21 -7.24 -0.05 -2.92
N PHE A 22 -7.65 0.73 -1.92
CA PHE A 22 -9.05 0.87 -1.54
C PHE A 22 -9.90 1.52 -2.64
N GLN A 23 -9.37 2.54 -3.32
CA GLN A 23 -10.07 3.16 -4.46
C GLN A 23 -10.24 2.17 -5.60
N GLY A 24 -9.25 1.33 -5.87
CA GLY A 24 -9.32 0.27 -6.87
C GLY A 24 -10.42 -0.75 -6.56
N LEU A 25 -10.56 -1.15 -5.29
CA LEU A 25 -11.64 -2.04 -4.85
C LEU A 25 -13.03 -1.41 -5.04
N GLN A 26 -13.17 -0.13 -4.70
CA GLN A 26 -14.42 0.60 -4.91
C GLN A 26 -14.75 0.74 -6.40
N ALA A 27 -13.76 1.03 -7.24
CA ALA A 27 -13.94 1.09 -8.68
C ALA A 27 -14.40 -0.27 -9.25
N GLY A 28 -13.84 -1.38 -8.77
CA GLY A 28 -14.31 -2.73 -9.10
C GLY A 28 -15.76 -2.97 -8.71
N ALA A 29 -16.17 -2.59 -7.50
CA ALA A 29 -17.55 -2.71 -7.03
C ALA A 29 -18.54 -1.89 -7.87
N VAL A 30 -18.16 -0.66 -8.25
CA VAL A 30 -18.96 0.19 -9.15
C VAL A 30 -19.08 -0.43 -10.54
N ALA A 31 -17.97 -0.95 -11.09
CA ALA A 31 -17.96 -1.59 -12.40
C ALA A 31 -18.85 -2.84 -12.45
N TRP A 32 -18.94 -3.61 -11.36
CA TRP A 32 -19.74 -4.84 -11.30
C TRP A 32 -21.22 -4.61 -11.65
N VAL A 33 -21.80 -3.46 -11.26
CA VAL A 33 -23.20 -3.13 -11.57
C VAL A 33 -23.44 -3.15 -13.07
N SER A 34 -22.57 -2.50 -13.85
CA SER A 34 -22.70 -2.45 -15.31
C SER A 34 -22.32 -3.77 -15.97
N LEU A 35 -21.34 -4.49 -15.43
CA LEU A 35 -20.84 -5.75 -16.00
C LEU A 35 -21.83 -6.92 -15.82
N SER A 36 -22.63 -6.90 -14.75
CA SER A 36 -23.62 -7.94 -14.44
C SER A 36 -25.01 -7.69 -15.03
N SER A 37 -25.27 -6.50 -15.58
CA SER A 37 -26.59 -6.11 -16.10
C SER A 37 -26.77 -6.32 -17.61
N LEU A 38 -25.84 -7.01 -18.27
CA LEU A 38 -25.86 -7.16 -19.72
C LEU A 38 -26.99 -8.10 -20.16
N LEU A 39 -27.83 -7.62 -21.09
CA LEU A 39 -28.91 -8.39 -21.68
C LEU A 39 -28.50 -8.91 -23.07
N PRO A 40 -29.07 -10.04 -23.54
CA PRO A 40 -28.84 -10.49 -24.91
C PRO A 40 -29.24 -9.42 -25.91
N ALA A 41 -28.41 -9.20 -26.94
CA ALA A 41 -28.68 -8.22 -27.98
C ALA A 41 -29.89 -8.60 -28.87
N GLY A 42 -30.22 -9.89 -28.92
CA GLY A 42 -31.35 -10.44 -29.67
C GLY A 42 -31.79 -11.79 -29.11
N ALA A 43 -32.78 -12.40 -29.75
CA ALA A 43 -33.39 -13.67 -29.32
C ALA A 43 -32.57 -14.91 -29.72
N GLU A 44 -31.48 -14.72 -30.46
CA GLU A 44 -30.62 -15.78 -30.96
C GLU A 44 -29.79 -16.37 -29.81
N GLU A 45 -29.56 -17.69 -29.87
CA GLU A 45 -28.77 -18.41 -28.87
C GLU A 45 -27.36 -17.84 -28.70
N VAL A 46 -26.75 -17.36 -29.78
CA VAL A 46 -25.42 -16.72 -29.77
C VAL A 46 -25.41 -15.47 -28.88
N SER A 47 -26.50 -14.69 -28.87
CA SER A 47 -26.63 -13.50 -28.02
C SER A 47 -26.67 -13.87 -26.53
N ALA A 48 -27.33 -14.98 -26.17
CA ALA A 48 -27.36 -15.48 -24.80
C ALA A 48 -25.99 -16.03 -24.36
N TRP A 49 -25.29 -16.74 -25.25
CA TRP A 49 -23.95 -17.25 -24.98
C TRP A 49 -22.93 -16.11 -24.83
N ALA A 50 -23.04 -15.06 -25.64
CA ALA A 50 -22.19 -13.88 -25.53
C ALA A 50 -22.30 -13.20 -24.16
N VAL A 51 -23.52 -13.03 -23.65
CA VAL A 51 -23.75 -12.47 -22.30
C VAL A 51 -23.15 -13.37 -21.21
N THR A 52 -23.31 -14.69 -21.35
CA THR A 52 -22.76 -15.65 -20.38
C THR A 52 -21.24 -15.62 -20.37
N ALA A 53 -20.60 -15.62 -21.55
CA ALA A 53 -19.16 -15.54 -21.70
C ALA A 53 -18.61 -14.21 -21.17
N PHE A 54 -19.28 -13.10 -21.49
CA PHE A 54 -18.91 -11.78 -20.98
C PHE A 54 -18.97 -11.70 -19.46
N THR A 55 -20.09 -12.14 -18.86
CA THR A 55 -20.27 -12.13 -17.41
C THR A 55 -19.21 -13.01 -16.72
N THR A 56 -18.87 -14.15 -17.30
CA THR A 56 -17.80 -15.04 -16.80
C THR A 56 -16.42 -14.38 -16.88
N ALA A 57 -16.11 -13.70 -17.98
CA ALA A 57 -14.84 -12.96 -18.10
C ALA A 57 -14.79 -11.79 -17.11
N ALA A 58 -15.91 -11.09 -16.93
CA ALA A 58 -16.03 -9.97 -15.99
C ALA A 58 -15.82 -10.40 -14.53
N THR A 59 -16.41 -11.51 -14.09
CA THR A 59 -16.19 -12.04 -12.73
C THR A 59 -14.73 -12.41 -12.51
N GLY A 60 -14.09 -13.04 -13.50
CA GLY A 60 -12.66 -13.35 -13.46
C GLY A 60 -11.78 -12.10 -13.33
N LEU A 61 -12.05 -11.06 -14.12
CA LEU A 61 -11.31 -9.79 -14.04
C LEU A 61 -11.52 -9.07 -12.70
N LEU A 62 -12.73 -9.12 -12.12
CA LEU A 62 -12.99 -8.55 -10.81
C LEU A 62 -12.24 -9.29 -9.70
N ALA A 63 -12.18 -10.62 -9.76
CA ALA A 63 -11.39 -11.41 -8.81
C ALA A 63 -9.89 -11.08 -8.92
N LEU A 64 -9.37 -10.93 -10.14
CA LEU A 64 -7.98 -10.49 -10.35
C LEU A 64 -7.73 -9.07 -9.84
N ASN A 65 -8.66 -8.14 -10.06
CA ASN A 65 -8.58 -6.79 -9.51
C ASN A 65 -8.52 -6.83 -7.99
N GLN A 66 -9.42 -7.58 -7.34
CA GLN A 66 -9.45 -7.71 -5.88
C GLN A 66 -8.13 -8.27 -5.33
N ALA A 67 -7.61 -9.33 -5.94
CA ALA A 67 -6.32 -9.90 -5.55
C ALA A 67 -5.18 -8.89 -5.71
N ALA A 68 -5.13 -8.16 -6.83
CA ALA A 68 -4.10 -7.15 -7.07
C ALA A 68 -4.18 -5.99 -6.06
N GLN A 69 -5.38 -5.50 -5.74
CA GLN A 69 -5.54 -4.43 -4.74
C GLN A 69 -5.13 -4.90 -3.34
N GLU A 70 -5.41 -6.15 -2.99
CA GLU A 70 -4.99 -6.72 -1.71
C GLU A 70 -3.45 -6.80 -1.61
N GLU A 71 -2.77 -7.18 -2.68
CA GLU A 71 -1.30 -7.16 -2.71
C GLU A 71 -0.73 -5.73 -2.64
N LEU A 72 -1.37 -4.75 -3.29
CA LEU A 72 -0.99 -3.34 -3.15
C LEU A 72 -1.17 -2.83 -1.71
N ARG A 73 -2.28 -3.20 -1.06
CA ARG A 73 -2.53 -2.87 0.36
C ARG A 73 -1.40 -3.40 1.24
N LYS A 74 -1.04 -4.69 1.11
CA LYS A 74 0.07 -5.30 1.84
C LYS A 74 1.40 -4.59 1.55
N ALA A 75 1.68 -4.25 0.29
CA ALA A 75 2.90 -3.53 -0.07
C ALA A 75 2.98 -2.15 0.60
N GLY A 76 1.88 -1.39 0.63
CA GLY A 76 1.82 -0.10 1.31
C GLY A 76 2.02 -0.20 2.83
N GLU A 77 1.51 -1.26 3.46
CA GLU A 77 1.78 -1.57 4.87
C GLU A 77 3.26 -1.85 5.14
N VAL A 78 3.92 -2.60 4.24
CA VAL A 78 5.36 -2.86 4.32
C VAL A 78 6.16 -1.57 4.20
N PHE A 79 5.82 -0.67 3.25
CA PHE A 79 6.50 0.63 3.15
C PHE A 79 6.35 1.47 4.43
N THR A 80 5.16 1.47 5.02
CA THR A 80 4.90 2.16 6.29
C THR A 80 5.72 1.56 7.43
N ALA A 81 5.83 0.23 7.49
CA ALA A 81 6.63 -0.46 8.50
C ALA A 81 8.13 -0.16 8.37
N ILE A 82 8.65 -0.15 7.13
CA ILE A 82 10.05 0.20 6.86
C ILE A 82 10.34 1.64 7.29
N ALA A 83 9.48 2.59 6.91
CA ALA A 83 9.64 3.99 7.30
C ALA A 83 9.67 4.17 8.82
N ARG A 84 8.80 3.47 9.56
CA ARG A 84 8.82 3.46 11.03
C ARG A 84 10.11 2.88 11.59
N MET A 85 10.59 1.76 11.05
CA MET A 85 11.81 1.12 11.53
C MET A 85 13.04 2.03 11.43
N TYR A 86 13.18 2.75 10.31
CA TYR A 86 14.26 3.73 10.15
C TYR A 86 14.07 4.95 11.05
N SER A 87 12.85 5.48 11.15
CA SER A 87 12.58 6.60 12.07
C SER A 87 12.91 6.27 13.52
N ASP A 88 12.57 5.06 13.99
CA ASP A 88 12.89 4.61 15.35
C ASP A 88 14.40 4.44 15.55
N ALA A 89 15.12 3.95 14.53
CA ALA A 89 16.57 3.85 14.57
C ALA A 89 17.24 5.23 14.68
N ASP A 90 16.76 6.22 13.91
CA ASP A 90 17.26 7.59 13.96
C ASP A 90 17.01 8.25 15.31
N VAL A 91 15.82 8.09 15.88
CA VAL A 91 15.49 8.60 17.22
C VAL A 91 16.40 8.00 18.29
N ARG A 92 16.66 6.68 18.22
CA ARG A 92 17.58 6.00 19.15
C ARG A 92 19.02 6.50 19.01
N ALA A 93 19.49 6.65 17.77
CA ALA A 93 20.83 7.17 17.52
C ALA A 93 21.00 8.60 18.05
N ALA A 94 20.00 9.47 17.82
CA ALA A 94 19.99 10.83 18.33
C ALA A 94 20.00 10.87 19.88
N ALA A 95 19.22 10.00 20.54
CA ALA A 95 19.22 9.89 22.00
C ALA A 95 20.60 9.46 22.55
N CYS A 96 21.23 8.44 21.96
CA CYS A 96 22.57 8.02 22.35
C CYS A 96 23.61 9.14 22.20
N LEU A 97 23.51 9.95 21.13
CA LEU A 97 24.40 11.11 20.95
C LEU A 97 24.18 12.16 22.01
N LEU A 98 22.93 12.48 22.36
CA LEU A 98 22.60 13.43 23.43
C LEU A 98 23.14 12.97 24.80
N GLU A 99 23.12 11.66 25.07
CA GLU A 99 23.70 11.08 26.29
C GLU A 99 25.23 11.09 26.30
N ALA A 100 25.86 10.96 25.13
CA ALA A 100 27.31 10.96 24.97
C ALA A 100 27.94 12.37 25.02
N ILE A 101 27.15 13.44 24.88
CA ILE A 101 27.64 14.82 24.98
C ILE A 101 27.95 15.13 26.46
N PRO A 102 29.20 15.45 26.83
CA PRO A 102 29.56 15.80 28.20
C PRO A 102 28.75 17.02 28.66
N ARG A 103 28.15 16.95 29.85
CA ARG A 103 27.47 18.12 30.41
C ARG A 103 28.48 19.24 30.66
N PRO A 104 28.21 20.49 30.24
CA PRO A 104 29.09 21.61 30.56
C PRO A 104 29.20 21.74 32.08
N GLY A 105 30.39 21.46 32.63
CA GLY A 105 30.68 21.50 34.07
C GLY A 105 31.24 20.20 34.67
N GLN A 106 31.27 19.08 33.93
CA GLN A 106 31.96 17.87 34.39
C GLN A 106 33.42 17.87 33.92
N THR A 107 34.22 18.76 34.52
CA THR A 107 35.68 18.70 34.40
C THR A 107 36.16 17.44 35.11
N LEU A 108 36.83 16.57 34.36
CA LEU A 108 37.48 15.35 34.86
C LEU A 108 38.45 15.70 36.00
N ALA A 109 38.05 15.43 37.25
CA ALA A 109 38.98 15.28 38.34
C ALA A 109 39.75 13.97 38.09
N ARG A 110 40.92 14.08 37.47
CA ARG A 110 41.94 13.03 37.44
C ARG A 110 42.77 13.17 38.73
N GLU A 111 42.64 12.20 39.62
CA GLU A 111 43.70 11.82 40.59
C GLU A 111 44.42 10.59 40.06
#